data_AF-A0A945A978-F1
#
_entry.id   AF-A0A945A978-F1
#
_cell.length_a   1.000
_cell.length_b   1.000
_cell.length_c   1.000
_cell.angle_alpha   90.00
_cell.angle_beta   90.00
_cell.angle_gamma   90.00
#
_symmetry.space_group_name_H-M   'P 1'
#
loop_
_entity.id
_entity.type
_entity.pdbx_description
1 polymer ?
#
loop_
_entity_poly.entity_id
_entity_poly.type
_entity_poly.pdbx_seq_one_letter_code
_entity_poly.pdbx_strand_id
1 'polypeptide(L)'
;MLTDMPWGKAYPNGAVPTLDHVHPTPIYEMLQMVCIFGILWSLRDRLKSGMLFGVYLILMAIARFSVEFVRRTPEVLLGLTVHQWVSMGLVLVGVYVIYHRYTAEEAVVVSKSDAILESES
;
A
#
# COMPACT_ATOMS: atom_id res chain seq x y z
N MET A 1 -2.81 0.76 -23.81
CA MET A 1 -2.40 1.92 -22.99
C MET A 1 -2.71 3.26 -23.66
N LEU A 2 -3.37 3.28 -24.82
CA LEU A 2 -3.86 4.49 -25.48
C LEU A 2 -4.90 5.21 -24.63
N THR A 3 -4.86 6.54 -24.63
CA THR A 3 -5.80 7.38 -23.89
C THR A 3 -6.24 8.57 -24.73
N ASP A 4 -7.55 8.81 -24.79
CA ASP A 4 -8.15 9.96 -25.47
C ASP A 4 -8.22 11.20 -24.57
N MET A 5 -7.69 11.09 -23.35
CA MET A 5 -7.76 12.16 -22.35
C MET A 5 -6.76 13.27 -22.65
N PRO A 6 -7.08 14.54 -22.33
CA PRO A 6 -6.28 15.70 -22.75
C PRO A 6 -4.88 15.77 -22.12
N TRP A 7 -4.59 14.94 -21.11
CA TRP A 7 -3.27 14.82 -20.47
C TRP A 7 -2.47 13.57 -20.90
N GLY A 8 -2.93 12.85 -21.93
CA GLY A 8 -2.16 11.78 -22.56
C GLY A 8 -0.84 12.32 -23.09
N LYS A 9 0.25 11.56 -22.91
CA LYS A 9 1.60 11.98 -23.31
C LYS A 9 2.21 10.94 -24.23
N ALA A 10 2.73 11.37 -25.37
CA ALA A 10 3.59 10.55 -26.23
C ALA A 10 5.03 10.55 -25.67
N TYR A 11 5.73 9.43 -25.82
CA TYR A 11 7.11 9.27 -25.38
C TYR A 11 7.99 8.86 -26.56
N PRO A 12 8.27 9.78 -27.52
CA PRO A 12 9.07 9.46 -28.70
C PRO A 12 10.51 9.06 -28.36
N ASN A 13 11.04 9.54 -27.23
CA ASN A 13 12.37 9.19 -26.71
C ASN A 13 12.29 8.37 -25.41
N GLY A 14 11.18 7.66 -25.17
CA GLY A 14 11.00 6.82 -23.98
C GLY A 14 11.81 5.52 -24.03
N ALA A 15 11.88 4.80 -22.90
CA ALA A 15 12.49 3.46 -22.84
C ALA A 15 11.82 2.46 -23.81
N VAL A 16 10.53 2.65 -24.05
CA VAL A 16 9.81 2.07 -25.19
C VAL A 16 9.23 3.26 -25.98
N PRO A 17 9.85 3.64 -27.10
CA PRO A 17 9.40 4.76 -27.91
C PRO A 17 7.97 4.56 -28.39
N THR A 18 7.12 5.56 -28.17
CA THR A 18 5.75 5.56 -28.70
C THR A 18 5.32 6.97 -29.09
N LEU A 19 4.67 7.07 -30.25
CA LEU A 19 4.03 8.29 -30.73
C LEU A 19 2.58 8.39 -30.25
N ASP A 20 2.04 7.28 -29.75
CA ASP A 20 0.68 7.21 -29.24
C ASP A 20 0.59 7.91 -27.87
N HIS A 21 -0.52 8.61 -27.66
CA HIS A 21 -0.83 9.20 -26.35
C HIS A 21 -1.13 8.10 -25.36
N VAL A 22 -0.23 7.93 -24.39
CA VAL A 22 -0.38 6.95 -23.31
C VAL A 22 -0.62 7.64 -21.98
N HIS A 23 -1.23 6.90 -21.06
CA HIS A 23 -1.34 7.33 -19.67
C HIS A 23 0.06 7.59 -19.08
N PRO A 24 0.30 8.74 -18.44
CA PRO A 24 1.56 9.02 -17.77
C PRO A 24 1.64 8.27 -16.43
N THR A 25 1.67 6.94 -16.47
CA THR A 25 1.72 6.05 -15.31
C THR A 25 2.75 6.45 -14.26
N PRO A 26 3.97 6.91 -14.60
CA PRO A 26 4.94 7.35 -13.60
C PRO A 26 4.43 8.49 -12.71
N ILE A 27 3.64 9.43 -13.25
CA ILE A 27 3.08 10.53 -12.45
C ILE A 27 2.06 10.00 -11.44
N TYR A 28 1.20 9.06 -11.84
CA TYR A 28 0.25 8.43 -10.94
C TYR A 28 0.96 7.64 -9.83
N GLU A 29 2.01 6.89 -10.18
CA GLU A 29 2.83 6.15 -9.22
C GLU A 29 3.51 7.10 -8.22
N MET A 30 4.09 8.22 -8.68
CA MET A 30 4.69 9.21 -7.78
C MET A 30 3.66 9.84 -6.84
N LEU A 31 2.48 10.23 -7.34
CA LEU A 31 1.41 10.78 -6.52
C LEU A 31 0.97 9.78 -5.44
N GLN A 32 0.82 8.51 -5.80
CA GLN A 32 0.51 7.45 -4.83
C GLN A 32 1.58 7.35 -3.74
N MET A 33 2.87 7.38 -4.10
CA MET A 33 3.95 7.33 -3.11
C MET A 33 3.93 8.53 -2.17
N VAL A 34 3.65 9.74 -2.68
CA VAL A 34 3.50 10.94 -1.85
C VAL A 34 2.30 10.84 -0.92
N CYS A 35 1.16 10.32 -1.38
CA CYS A 35 -0.01 10.07 -0.54
C CYS A 35 0.27 9.05 0.56
N ILE A 36 0.89 7.91 0.21
CA ILE A 36 1.28 6.88 1.18
C ILE A 36 2.21 7.47 2.24
N PHE A 37 3.23 8.20 1.80
CA PHE A 37 4.15 8.88 2.70
C PHE A 37 3.41 9.84 3.64
N GLY A 38 2.53 10.70 3.11
CA GLY A 38 1.76 11.65 3.91
C GLY A 38 0.88 10.97 4.96
N ILE A 39 0.20 9.88 4.60
CA ILE A 39 -0.62 9.10 5.53
C ILE A 39 0.25 8.51 6.64
N LEU A 40 1.33 7.80 6.27
CA LEU A 40 2.24 7.20 7.26
C LEU A 40 2.90 8.25 8.15
N TRP A 41 3.30 9.38 7.58
CA TRP A 41 3.91 10.50 8.28
C TRP A 41 2.97 11.11 9.33
N SER A 42 1.66 11.16 9.03
CA SER A 42 0.63 11.62 9.96
C SER A 42 0.34 10.62 11.09
N LEU A 43 0.56 9.32 10.83
CA LEU A 43 0.30 8.23 11.78
C LEU A 43 1.54 7.84 12.60
N ARG A 44 2.73 8.34 12.26
CA ARG A 44 4.01 7.92 12.86
C ARG A 44 4.07 8.08 14.38
N ASP A 45 3.43 9.12 14.91
CA ASP A 45 3.45 9.42 16.35
C ASP A 45 2.28 8.73 17.08
N ARG A 46 1.31 8.20 16.32
CA ARG A 46 0.09 7.55 16.84
C ARG A 46 0.18 6.03 16.86
N LEU A 47 0.97 5.45 15.97
CA LEU A 47 1.10 4.00 15.78
C LEU A 47 2.52 3.55 16.11
N LYS A 48 2.68 2.35 16.67
CA LYS A 48 4.00 1.74 16.85
C LYS A 48 4.57 1.27 15.51
N SER A 49 5.89 1.13 15.42
CA SER A 49 6.60 0.80 14.18
C SER A 49 6.07 -0.45 13.46
N GLY A 50 5.64 -1.48 14.20
CA GLY A 50 5.05 -2.69 13.62
C GLY A 50 3.68 -2.46 12.98
N MET A 51 2.84 -1.60 13.58
CA MET A 51 1.54 -1.24 13.02
C MET A 51 1.68 -0.33 11.80
N LEU A 52 2.64 0.61 11.81
CA LEU A 52 2.97 1.43 10.63
C LEU A 52 3.35 0.56 9.42
N PHE A 53 4.14 -0.49 9.64
CA PHE A 53 4.52 -1.41 8.57
C PHE A 53 3.30 -2.14 8.00
N GLY A 54 2.38 -2.61 8.84
CA GLY A 54 1.14 -3.21 8.38
C GLY A 54 0.26 -2.26 7.57
N VAL A 55 0.12 -1.00 8.02
CA VAL A 55 -0.60 0.05 7.28
C VAL A 55 0.08 0.34 5.93
N TYR A 56 1.41 0.39 5.89
CA TYR A 56 2.17 0.55 4.65
C TYR A 56 1.86 -0.57 3.65
N LEU A 57 1.84 -1.84 4.10
CA LEU A 57 1.53 -2.98 3.23
C LEU A 57 0.13 -2.87 2.60
N ILE A 58 -0.86 -2.48 3.40
CA ILE A 58 -2.25 -2.30 2.92
C ILE A 58 -2.33 -1.15 1.93
N LEU A 59 -1.74 0.00 2.24
CA LEU A 59 -1.73 1.15 1.34
C LEU A 59 -1.00 0.86 0.03
N MET A 60 0.12 0.14 0.10
CA MET A 60 0.87 -0.30 -1.08
C MET A 60 0.06 -1.26 -1.95
N ALA A 61 -0.72 -2.18 -1.35
CA ALA A 61 -1.62 -3.05 -2.09
C ALA A 61 -2.70 -2.27 -2.86
N ILE A 62 -3.32 -1.26 -2.21
CA ILE A 62 -4.34 -0.41 -2.84
C ILE A 62 -3.75 0.38 -4.01
N ALA A 63 -2.56 0.96 -3.81
CA ALA A 63 -1.86 1.70 -4.87
C ALA A 63 -1.53 0.80 -6.06
N ARG A 64 -1.01 -0.41 -5.80
CA ARG A 64 -0.70 -1.41 -6.84
C ARG A 64 -1.93 -1.86 -7.61
N PHE A 65 -3.03 -2.12 -6.92
CA PHE A 65 -4.30 -2.48 -7.54
C PHE A 65 -4.82 -1.35 -8.44
N SER A 66 -4.70 -0.10 -7.99
CA SER A 66 -5.15 1.08 -8.75
C SER A 66 -4.35 1.30 -10.03
N VAL A 67 -3.02 1.10 -10.01
CA VAL A 67 -2.17 1.23 -11.21
C VAL A 67 -2.50 0.18 -12.26
N GLU A 68 -2.89 -1.01 -11.80
CA GLU A 68 -3.18 -2.12 -12.69
C GLU A 68 -4.41 -1.88 -13.58
N PHE A 69 -5.44 -1.20 -13.05
CA PHE A 69 -6.58 -0.75 -13.85
C PHE A 69 -6.17 0.17 -15.01
N VAL A 70 -5.14 1.01 -14.78
CA VAL A 70 -4.63 1.93 -15.80
C VAL A 70 -3.76 1.19 -16.82
N ARG A 71 -3.01 0.16 -16.41
CA ARG A 71 -2.07 -0.55 -17.29
C ARG A 71 -2.73 -1.59 -18.19
N ARG A 72 -3.95 -2.08 -17.90
CA ARG A 72 -4.61 -3.20 -18.63
C ARG A 72 -3.61 -4.32 -18.98
N THR A 73 -2.84 -4.74 -18.00
CA THR A 73 -1.86 -5.83 -18.12
C THR A 73 -2.59 -7.14 -18.48
N PRO A 74 -2.01 -8.03 -19.29
CA PRO A 74 -2.61 -9.32 -19.58
C PRO A 74 -2.88 -10.14 -18.32
N GLU A 75 -4.05 -10.79 -18.30
CA GLU A 75 -4.46 -11.72 -17.25
C GLU A 75 -3.54 -12.95 -17.25
N VAL A 76 -3.23 -13.48 -16.07
CA VAL A 76 -2.30 -14.62 -15.93
C VAL A 76 -2.99 -15.82 -15.33
N LEU A 77 -3.81 -15.65 -14.28
CA LEU A 77 -4.43 -16.76 -13.59
C LEU A 77 -5.82 -16.37 -13.06
N LEU A 78 -6.83 -17.20 -13.36
CA LEU A 78 -8.24 -17.01 -12.97
C LEU A 78 -8.85 -15.67 -13.42
N GLY A 79 -8.41 -15.14 -14.56
CA GLY A 79 -8.85 -13.83 -15.06
C GLY A 79 -8.30 -12.64 -14.25
N LEU A 80 -7.33 -12.89 -13.36
CA LEU A 80 -6.64 -11.87 -12.60
C LEU A 80 -5.19 -11.72 -13.08
N THR A 81 -4.68 -10.50 -12.96
CA THR A 81 -3.29 -10.20 -13.27
C THR A 81 -2.37 -10.56 -12.10
N VAL A 82 -1.08 -10.73 -12.37
CA VAL A 82 -0.06 -10.99 -11.31
C VAL A 82 -0.08 -9.91 -10.23
N HIS A 83 -0.29 -8.66 -10.62
CA HIS A 83 -0.30 -7.54 -9.68
C HIS A 83 -1.53 -7.56 -8.76
N GLN A 84 -2.67 -8.08 -9.21
CA GLN A 84 -3.85 -8.28 -8.37
C GLN A 84 -3.60 -9.36 -7.31
N TRP A 85 -2.99 -10.49 -7.70
CA TRP A 85 -2.57 -11.53 -6.76
C TRP A 85 -1.58 -11.03 -5.72
N VAL A 86 -0.55 -10.28 -6.14
CA VAL A 86 0.42 -9.66 -5.23
C VAL A 86 -0.27 -8.69 -4.28
N SER A 87 -1.23 -7.89 -4.76
CA SER A 87 -1.97 -6.94 -3.93
C SER A 87 -2.79 -7.65 -2.86
N MET A 88 -3.47 -8.75 -3.19
CA MET A 88 -4.18 -9.58 -2.21
C MET A 88 -3.22 -10.14 -1.16
N GLY A 89 -2.05 -10.64 -1.56
CA GLY A 89 -1.02 -11.11 -0.65
C GLY A 89 -0.54 -10.02 0.32
N LEU A 90 -0.29 -8.80 -0.18
CA LEU A 90 0.13 -7.68 0.67
C LEU A 90 -0.95 -7.28 1.69
N VAL A 91 -2.23 -7.30 1.32
CA VAL A 91 -3.33 -7.02 2.27
C VAL A 91 -3.34 -8.07 3.38
N LEU A 92 -3.27 -9.35 3.05
CA LEU A 92 -3.29 -10.43 4.04
C LEU A 92 -2.12 -10.33 5.02
N VAL A 93 -0.91 -10.08 4.52
CA VAL A 93 0.27 -9.90 5.37
C VAL A 93 0.14 -8.64 6.22
N GLY A 94 -0.35 -7.54 5.65
CA GLY A 94 -0.57 -6.28 6.38
C GLY A 94 -1.55 -6.45 7.54
N VAL A 95 -2.69 -7.09 7.30
CA VAL A 95 -3.70 -7.40 8.33
C VAL A 95 -3.13 -8.33 9.40
N TYR A 96 -2.42 -9.39 8.99
CA TYR A 96 -1.77 -10.32 9.91
C TYR A 96 -0.78 -9.61 10.86
N VAL A 97 0.07 -8.73 10.31
CA VAL A 97 1.02 -7.95 11.11
C VAL A 97 0.29 -7.05 12.10
N ILE A 98 -0.75 -6.33 11.67
CA ILE A 98 -1.52 -5.44 12.55
C ILE A 98 -2.16 -6.24 13.68
N TYR A 99 -2.82 -7.35 13.36
CA TYR A 99 -3.49 -8.21 14.35
C TYR A 99 -2.52 -8.75 15.42
N HIS A 100 -1.37 -9.28 15.00
CA HIS A 100 -0.36 -9.81 15.93
C HIS A 100 0.34 -8.74 16.76
N ARG A 101 0.46 -7.51 16.26
CA ARG A 101 1.05 -6.41 17.03
C ARG A 101 0.05 -5.81 18.01
N TYR A 102 -1.21 -5.66 17.62
CA TYR A 102 -2.27 -5.18 18.50
C TYR A 102 -2.46 -6.09 19.72
N THR A 103 -2.52 -7.41 19.50
CA THR A 103 -2.69 -8.39 20.59
C THR A 103 -1.49 -8.40 21.55
N ALA A 104 -0.28 -8.24 21.04
CA ALA A 104 0.93 -8.19 21.87
C ALA A 104 0.98 -6.91 22.72
N GLU A 105 0.50 -5.78 22.19
CA GLU A 105 0.40 -4.53 22.94
C GLU A 105 -0.62 -4.62 24.07
N GLU A 106 -1.80 -5.18 23.79
CA GLU A 106 -2.86 -5.36 24.79
C GLU A 106 -2.39 -6.23 25.97
N ALA A 107 -1.71 -7.35 25.70
CA ALA A 107 -1.17 -8.22 26.74
C ALA A 107 -0.12 -7.54 27.63
N VAL A 108 0.76 -6.70 27.04
CA VAL A 108 1.79 -5.97 27.79
C VAL A 108 1.17 -4.87 28.67
N VAL A 109 0.15 -4.18 28.17
CA VAL A 109 -0.54 -3.11 28.92
C VAL A 109 -1.28 -3.71 30.12
N VAL A 110 -2.00 -4.83 29.94
CA VAL A 110 -2.71 -5.53 31.02
C VAL A 110 -1.74 -6.01 32.10
N SER A 111 -0.67 -6.73 31.71
CA SER A 111 0.32 -7.24 32.68
C SER A 111 0.99 -6.12 33.49
N LYS A 112 1.26 -4.95 32.89
CA LYS A 112 1.83 -3.81 33.61
C LYS A 112 0.83 -3.16 34.56
N SER A 113 -0.45 -3.13 34.20
CA SER A 113 -1.53 -2.65 35.08
C SER A 113 -1.66 -3.53 36.32
N ASP A 114 -1.66 -4.86 36.14
CA ASP A 114 -1.78 -5.82 37.24
C ASP A 114 -0.59 -5.70 38.21
N ALA A 115 0.64 -5.56 37.69
CA ALA A 115 1.84 -5.38 38.51
C ALA A 115 1.84 -4.07 39.32
N ILE A 116 1.22 -3.00 38.80
CA ILE A 116 1.08 -1.74 39.55
C ILE A 116 0.11 -1.93 40.72
N LEU A 117 -1.04 -2.59 40.47
CA LEU A 117 -2.04 -2.85 41.51
C LEU A 117 -1.49 -3.73 42.65
N GLU A 118 -0.68 -4.74 42.33
CA GLU A 118 0.00 -5.58 43.34
C GLU A 118 1.06 -4.81 44.15
N SER A 119 1.66 -3.76 43.58
CA SER A 119 2.65 -2.94 44.29
C SER A 119 2.04 -1.92 45.26
N GLU A 120 0.75 -1.62 45.09
CA GLU A 120 0.01 -0.63 45.90
C GLU A 120 -0.80 -1.28 47.06
N SER A 121 -0.84 -2.62 47.14
CA SER A 121 -1.51 -3.40 48.20
C SER A 121 -0.55 -3.92 49.27
#